data_AF-A0A955M528-F1
#
_entry.id   AF-A0A955M528-F1
#
_cell.length_a   1.000
_cell.length_b   1.000
_cell.length_c   1.000
_cell.angle_alpha   90.00
_cell.angle_beta   90.00
_cell.angle_gamma   90.00
#
_symmetry.space_group_name_H-M   'P 1'
#
loop_
_entity.id
_entity.type
_entity.pdbx_description
1 polymer ?
#
loop_
_entity_poly.entity_id
_entity_poly.type
_entity_poly.pdbx_seq_one_letter_code
_entity_poly.pdbx_strand_id
1 'polypeptide(L)' 'MGKRSMFQYMYIGWQLAVGSAVFIAGGYWLDVKTGGRWWTVGGALTGMAYCGYIIWRVIKDISTEKDE' A
#
# COMPACT_ATOMS: atom_id res chain seq x y z
N MET A 1 19.15 -1.83 20.99
CA MET A 1 17.82 -1.57 20.36
C MET A 1 17.84 -0.63 19.12
N GLY A 2 18.97 -0.37 18.44
CA GLY A 2 19.08 0.90 17.68
C GLY A 2 19.13 0.92 16.14
N LYS A 3 19.06 -0.18 15.38
CA LYS A 3 19.34 -0.11 13.91
C LYS A 3 18.41 -0.88 12.97
N ARG A 4 17.56 -1.80 13.46
CA ARG A 4 16.61 -2.54 12.61
C ARG A 4 15.33 -1.75 12.28
N SER A 5 14.96 -0.80 13.13
CA SER A 5 13.70 -0.07 13.05
C SER A 5 13.61 0.89 11.84
N MET A 6 14.69 1.62 11.51
CA MET A 6 14.65 2.63 10.44
C MET A 6 14.50 1.99 9.04
N PHE A 7 15.20 0.88 8.78
CA PHE A 7 15.06 0.16 7.50
C PHE A 7 13.68 -0.47 7.34
N GLN A 8 13.08 -1.01 8.40
CA GLN A 8 11.70 -1.52 8.37
C GLN A 8 10.69 -0.42 8.07
N TYR A 9 10.78 0.73 8.74
CA TYR A 9 9.88 1.85 8.46
C TYR A 9 10.04 2.40 7.04
N MET A 10 11.29 2.50 6.55
CA MET A 10 11.56 2.94 5.18
C MET A 10 11.04 1.95 4.14
N TYR A 11 11.17 0.64 4.40
CA TYR A 11 10.64 -0.41 3.53
C TYR A 11 9.11 -0.42 3.50
N ILE A 12 8.44 -0.19 4.64
CA ILE A 12 6.98 -0.06 4.71
C ILE A 12 6.53 1.18 3.94
N GLY A 13 7.20 2.33 4.12
CA GLY A 13 6.92 3.54 3.36
C GLY A 13 7.08 3.34 1.85
N TRP A 14 8.11 2.62 1.44
CA TRP A 14 8.33 2.25 0.04
C TRP A 14 7.22 1.33 -0.49
N GLN A 15 6.82 0.29 0.26
CA GLN A 15 5.72 -0.59 -0.13
C GLN A 15 4.39 0.15 -0.28
N LEU A 16 4.11 1.12 0.60
CA LEU A 16 2.92 1.97 0.52
C LEU A 16 2.95 2.89 -0.71
N ALA A 17 4.09 3.55 -0.95
CA ALA A 17 4.26 4.46 -2.08
C ALA A 17 4.18 3.71 -3.42
N VAL A 18 4.87 2.58 -3.55
CA VAL A 18 4.83 1.76 -4.77
C VAL A 18 3.46 1.12 -4.96
N GLY A 19 2.85 0.58 -3.91
CA GLY A 19 1.52 -0.01 -3.98
C GLY A 19 0.48 1.00 -4.46
N SER A 20 0.41 2.16 -3.81
CA SER A 20 -0.51 3.23 -4.21
C SER A 20 -0.26 3.72 -5.64
N ALA A 21 1.00 3.93 -6.03
CA ALA A 21 1.34 4.33 -7.40
C ALA A 21 0.93 3.29 -8.44
N VAL A 22 1.14 2.00 -8.18
CA VAL A 22 0.76 0.90 -9.10
C VAL A 22 -0.75 0.82 -9.27
N PHE A 23 -1.52 0.93 -8.19
CA PHE A 23 -2.98 0.88 -8.27
C PHE A 23 -3.58 2.10 -8.99
N ILE A 24 -3.03 3.30 -8.76
CA ILE A 24 -3.45 4.52 -9.46
C ILE A 24 -3.07 4.46 -10.94
N ALA A 25 -1.83 4.08 -11.25
CA ALA A 25 -1.36 3.95 -12.63
C ALA A 25 -2.11 2.86 -13.40
N GLY A 26 -2.41 1.74 -12.75
CA GLY A 26 -3.24 0.66 -13.32
C GLY A 26 -4.67 1.12 -13.62
N GLY A 27 -5.29 1.86 -12.70
CA GLY A 27 -6.61 2.46 -12.89
C GLY A 27 -6.63 3.46 -14.05
N TYR A 28 -5.62 4.32 -14.13
CA TYR A 28 -5.46 5.29 -15.22
C TYR A 28 -5.27 4.60 -16.57
N TRP A 29 -4.43 3.56 -16.65
CA TRP A 29 -4.20 2.81 -17.88
C TRP A 29 -5.48 2.12 -18.37
N LEU A 30 -6.28 1.56 -17.45
CA LEU A 30 -7.58 0.98 -17.78
C LEU A 30 -8.58 2.03 -18.27
N ASP A 31 -8.61 3.22 -17.66
CA ASP A 31 -9.47 4.32 -18.12
C ASP A 31 -9.10 4.76 -19.54
N VAL A 32 -7.81 4.92 -19.85
CA VAL A 32 -7.33 5.24 -21.20
C VAL A 32 -7.75 4.18 -22.22
N LYS A 33 -7.73 2.89 -21.82
CA LYS A 33 -8.05 1.78 -22.72
C LYS A 33 -9.54 1.54 -22.93
N THR A 34 -10.36 1.83 -21.91
CA THR A 34 -11.82 1.60 -21.95
C THR A 34 -12.61 2.87 -22.27
N GLY A 35 -11.97 4.04 -22.35
CA GLY A 35 -12.63 5.34 -22.54
C GLY A 35 -13.47 5.77 -21.34
N GLY A 36 -13.40 5.02 -20.24
CA GLY A 36 -14.09 5.31 -18.98
C GLY A 36 -13.27 6.24 -18.09
N ARG A 37 -13.89 6.73 -17.02
CA ARG A 37 -13.26 7.55 -15.97
C ARG A 37 -13.39 6.93 -14.58
N TRP A 38 -13.97 5.74 -14.52
CA TRP A 38 -14.37 5.05 -13.28
C TRP A 38 -13.29 4.09 -12.79
N TRP A 39 -12.37 3.65 -13.65
CA TRP A 39 -11.30 2.73 -13.27
C TRP A 39 -10.20 3.43 -12.49
N THR A 40 -9.94 4.71 -12.71
CA THR A 40 -9.02 5.48 -11.86
C THR A 40 -9.57 5.59 -10.43
N VAL A 41 -10.88 5.80 -10.27
CA VAL A 41 -11.52 5.84 -8.94
C VAL A 41 -11.47 4.47 -8.28
N GLY A 42 -11.77 3.40 -9.02
CA GLY A 42 -11.63 2.03 -8.54
C GLY A 42 -10.19 1.67 -8.16
N GLY A 43 -9.22 2.09 -8.97
CA GLY A 43 -7.78 1.93 -8.68
C GLY A 43 -7.37 2.70 -7.44
N ALA A 44 -7.81 3.95 -7.27
CA ALA A 44 -7.53 4.75 -6.07
C ALA A 44 -8.11 4.12 -4.79
N LEU A 45 -9.37 3.65 -4.83
CA LEU A 45 -10.00 2.95 -3.72
C LEU A 45 -9.28 1.64 -3.37
N THR A 46 -8.89 0.87 -4.38
CA THR A 46 -8.12 -0.36 -4.18
C THR A 46 -6.74 -0.07 -3.60
N GLY A 47 -6.08 0.99 -4.05
CA GLY A 47 -4.81 1.48 -3.50
C GLY A 47 -4.92 1.87 -2.04
N MET A 48 -5.99 2.58 -1.65
CA MET A 48 -6.24 2.91 -0.23
C MET A 48 -6.49 1.65 0.61
N ALA A 49 -7.30 0.71 0.12
CA ALA A 49 -7.55 -0.55 0.80
C ALA A 49 -6.24 -1.36 0.99
N TYR A 50 -5.38 -1.40 -0.03
CA TYR A 50 -4.07 -2.03 0.06
C TYR A 50 -3.16 -1.38 1.09
N CYS A 51 -3.11 -0.04 1.12
CA CYS A 51 -2.36 0.69 2.14
C CYS A 51 -2.86 0.38 3.55
N GLY A 52 -4.18 0.35 3.76
CA GLY A 52 -4.78 -0.05 5.03
C GLY A 52 -4.42 -1.48 5.43
N TYR A 53 -4.45 -2.41 4.47
CA TYR A 53 -4.05 -3.80 4.68
C TYR A 53 -2.58 -3.94 5.11
N ILE A 54 -1.66 -3.21 4.48
CA ILE A 54 -0.25 -3.22 4.85
C ILE A 54 -0.05 -2.68 6.28
N ILE A 55 -0.70 -1.57 6.61
CA ILE A 55 -0.62 -0.97 7.96
C ILE A 55 -1.15 -1.96 9.00
N TRP A 56 -2.32 -2.57 8.74
CA TRP A 56 -2.91 -3.56 9.64
C TRP A 56 -2.00 -4.77 9.84
N ARG A 57 -1.41 -5.29 8.76
CA ARG A 57 -0.48 -6.42 8.82
C ARG A 57 0.76 -6.08 9.66
N VAL A 58 1.34 -4.90 9.45
CA VAL A 58 2.50 -4.42 10.21
C VAL A 58 2.17 -4.30 11.70
N ILE A 59 1.01 -3.73 12.05
CA ILE A 59 0.57 -3.63 13.45
C ILE A 59 0.42 -5.03 14.06
N LYS A 60 -0.19 -5.96 13.32
CA LYS A 60 -0.38 -7.34 13.79
C LYS A 60 0.97 -8.04 14.04
N ASP A 61 1.92 -7.93 13.11
CA ASP A 61 3.25 -8.52 13.25
C ASP A 61 3.98 -7.97 14.49
N ILE A 62 3.91 -6.65 14.73
CA ILE A 62 4.53 -6.01 15.92
C ILE A 62 3.86 -6.47 17.22
N SER A 63 2.53 -6.61 17.23
CA SER A 63 1.81 -7.10 18.41
C SER A 63 2.21 -8.53 18.74
N THR A 64 2.33 -9.40 17.73
CA THR A 64 2.75 -10.79 17.92
C THR A 64 4.20 -10.90 18.43
N GLU A 65 5.13 -10.08 17.93
CA GLU A 65 6.52 -10.07 18.41
C GLU A 65 6.66 -9.58 19.87
N LYS A 66 5.66 -8.88 20.42
CA LYS A 66 5.64 -8.42 21.81
C LYS A 66 5.11 -9.46 22.81
N ASP A 67 4.39 -10.46 22.34
CA ASP A 67 3.75 -11.49 23.18
C ASP A 67 4.65 -12.74 23.35
N GLU A 68 5.76 -12.83 22.63
CA GLU A 68 6.84 -13.84 22.80
C GLU A 68 7.99 -13.34 23.69
#